data_AF-A0A662D7L5-F1
#
_entry.id   AF-A0A662D7L5-F1
#
_cell.length_a   1.000
_cell.length_b   1.000
_cell.length_c   1.000
_cell.angle_alpha   90.00
_cell.angle_beta   90.00
_cell.angle_gamma   90.00
#
_symmetry.space_group_name_H-M   'P 1'
#
loop_
_entity.id
_entity.type
_entity.pdbx_description
1 polymer ?
#
loop_
_entity_poly.entity_id
_entity_poly.type
_entity_poly.pdbx_seq_one_letter_code
_entity_poly.pdbx_strand_id
1 'polypeptide(L)'
;MTWTPDSWRSKPVRQQPDYPDPEALTDIEKELAASPPLVFAGEARRLRRHLAKVSRGEAFLLQGGDCAESFAEFHVDTIRDTFKLILQMSVVLTYGASVPVVKVGRVAGQFAKPRSSNFETQGDVSLPSYRGDNINGIEFDADARTPDPGRLVKAYHQSALTLNLLRAFAQGGMANLEQVHRWNLEFIKDGTQSVRYEDLANEIDASIAFMRAIGITPESVRELRETEFYTSHEALLPGYEQALTRVDSISGDYYATSSHMLWIGDRTRQIDGAHVEFLRGVGNPIGLKCGPSLRPQELIELASVLDP
;
A
#
# COMPACT_ATOMS: atom_id res chain seq x y z
N MET A 1 1.14 11.35 -27.22
CA MET A 1 1.55 12.51 -26.39
C MET A 1 2.66 12.05 -25.47
N THR A 2 3.69 12.86 -25.30
CA THR A 2 4.76 12.62 -24.32
C THR A 2 4.16 12.67 -22.91
N TRP A 3 4.47 11.69 -22.07
CA TRP A 3 3.99 11.67 -20.68
C TRP A 3 4.77 12.68 -19.83
N THR A 4 4.08 13.30 -18.89
CA THR A 4 4.62 14.14 -17.81
C THR A 4 3.83 13.88 -16.53
N PRO A 5 4.37 14.17 -15.33
CA PRO A 5 3.64 13.97 -14.08
C PRO A 5 2.29 14.69 -14.00
N ASP A 6 2.08 15.76 -14.77
CA ASP A 6 0.84 16.55 -14.82
C ASP A 6 -0.07 16.25 -16.04
N SER A 7 0.35 15.37 -16.95
CA SER A 7 -0.41 15.02 -18.17
C SER A 7 -1.83 14.50 -17.88
N TRP A 8 -2.04 13.88 -16.70
CA TRP A 8 -3.35 13.42 -16.22
C TRP A 8 -4.37 14.55 -16.05
N ARG A 9 -3.93 15.80 -15.81
CA ARG A 9 -4.84 16.94 -15.62
C ARG A 9 -5.64 17.28 -16.86
N SER A 10 -5.15 16.85 -18.03
CA SER A 10 -5.86 17.00 -19.31
C SER A 10 -6.88 15.89 -19.58
N LYS A 11 -6.99 14.88 -18.71
CA LYS A 11 -7.85 13.71 -18.86
C LYS A 11 -9.11 13.81 -18.00
N PRO A 12 -10.20 13.14 -18.39
CA PRO A 12 -11.34 12.94 -17.49
C PRO A 12 -10.91 12.28 -16.18
N VAL A 13 -11.30 12.85 -15.05
CA VAL A 13 -10.99 12.32 -13.71
C VAL A 13 -12.27 11.99 -12.97
N ARG A 14 -12.27 10.89 -12.22
CA ARG A 14 -13.39 10.48 -11.35
C ARG A 14 -12.97 10.50 -9.88
N GLN A 15 -13.97 10.52 -8.99
CA GLN A 15 -13.79 10.35 -7.54
C GLN A 15 -12.97 11.44 -6.83
N GLN A 16 -12.74 12.58 -7.49
CA GLN A 16 -12.03 13.70 -6.86
C GLN A 16 -12.98 14.46 -5.90
N PRO A 17 -12.46 14.99 -4.80
CA PRO A 17 -13.19 15.93 -3.96
C PRO A 17 -13.32 17.30 -4.64
N ASP A 18 -14.42 17.98 -4.34
CA ASP A 18 -14.65 19.37 -4.72
C ASP A 18 -14.12 20.27 -3.59
N TYR A 19 -12.83 20.63 -3.64
CA TYR A 19 -12.22 21.54 -2.67
C TYR A 19 -12.81 22.96 -2.83
N PRO A 20 -13.27 23.61 -1.74
CA PRO A 20 -13.85 24.96 -1.82
C PRO A 20 -12.87 26.04 -2.30
N ASP A 21 -11.58 25.86 -2.02
CA ASP A 21 -10.50 26.77 -2.40
C ASP A 21 -9.46 26.05 -3.26
N PRO A 22 -9.51 26.22 -4.60
CA PRO A 22 -8.53 25.63 -5.52
C PRO A 22 -7.11 26.21 -5.39
N GLU A 23 -6.95 27.45 -4.92
CA GLU A 23 -5.64 28.06 -4.71
C GLU A 23 -4.96 27.41 -3.49
N ALA A 24 -5.70 27.21 -2.41
CA ALA A 24 -5.22 26.48 -1.24
C ALA A 24 -4.77 25.05 -1.59
N LEU A 25 -5.53 24.33 -2.43
CA LEU A 25 -5.10 23.01 -2.92
C LEU A 25 -3.77 23.11 -3.70
N THR A 26 -3.64 24.10 -4.59
CA THR A 26 -2.43 24.29 -5.40
C THR A 26 -1.21 24.57 -4.53
N ASP A 27 -1.36 25.35 -3.47
CA ASP A 27 -0.26 25.66 -2.55
C ASP A 27 0.15 24.46 -1.70
N ILE A 28 -0.81 23.63 -1.26
CA ILE A 28 -0.52 22.36 -0.60
C ILE A 28 0.21 21.38 -1.54
N GLU A 29 -0.19 21.29 -2.81
CA GLU A 29 0.51 20.46 -3.80
C GLU A 29 1.97 20.92 -3.99
N LYS A 30 2.25 22.22 -3.97
CA LYS A 30 3.62 22.76 -4.03
C LYS A 30 4.42 22.41 -2.78
N GLU A 31 3.82 22.50 -1.59
CA GLU A 31 4.46 22.14 -0.32
C GLU A 31 4.88 20.65 -0.32
N LEU A 32 3.98 19.77 -0.77
CA LEU A 32 4.26 18.34 -0.89
C LEU A 32 5.32 18.04 -1.96
N ALA A 33 5.34 18.80 -3.06
CA ALA A 33 6.39 18.68 -4.07
C ALA A 33 7.79 19.04 -3.54
N ALA A 34 7.87 20.02 -2.65
CA ALA A 34 9.10 20.41 -1.97
C ALA A 34 9.51 19.45 -0.83
N SER A 35 8.60 18.58 -0.38
CA SER A 35 8.87 17.63 0.70
C SER A 35 9.75 16.46 0.25
N PRO A 36 10.46 15.78 1.18
CA PRO A 36 11.19 14.56 0.87
C PRO A 36 10.30 13.42 0.32
N PRO A 37 10.85 12.48 -0.48
CA PRO A 37 10.12 11.28 -0.88
C PRO A 37 9.87 10.35 0.32
N LEU A 38 8.77 9.58 0.31
CA LEU A 38 8.53 8.54 1.33
C LEU A 38 9.34 7.27 1.03
N VAL A 39 9.48 6.92 -0.26
CA VAL A 39 10.24 5.75 -0.70
C VAL A 39 11.29 6.13 -1.74
N PHE A 40 12.38 5.37 -1.83
CA PHE A 40 13.36 5.56 -2.89
C PHE A 40 13.01 4.74 -4.14
N ALA A 41 13.28 5.29 -5.34
CA ALA A 41 13.04 4.61 -6.62
C ALA A 41 13.72 3.23 -6.72
N GLY A 42 14.92 3.09 -6.13
CA GLY A 42 15.63 1.80 -6.06
C GLY A 42 14.85 0.71 -5.30
N GLU A 43 14.04 1.09 -4.30
CA GLU A 43 13.19 0.16 -3.55
C GLU A 43 11.99 -0.28 -4.39
N ALA A 44 11.36 0.63 -5.13
CA ALA A 44 10.30 0.31 -6.08
C ALA A 44 10.81 -0.63 -7.20
N ARG A 45 12.01 -0.39 -7.73
CA ARG A 45 12.66 -1.33 -8.69
C ARG A 45 12.90 -2.71 -8.08
N ARG A 46 13.31 -2.77 -6.81
CA ARG A 46 13.52 -4.04 -6.11
C ARG A 46 12.21 -4.80 -5.95
N LEU A 47 11.13 -4.11 -5.57
CA LEU A 47 9.79 -4.69 -5.55
C LEU A 47 9.38 -5.21 -6.93
N ARG A 48 9.61 -4.44 -8.01
CA ARG A 48 9.31 -4.89 -9.38
C ARG A 48 10.04 -6.18 -9.74
N ARG A 49 11.32 -6.33 -9.35
CA ARG A 49 12.07 -7.58 -9.56
C ARG A 49 11.47 -8.76 -8.78
N HIS A 50 10.99 -8.53 -7.57
CA HIS A 50 10.32 -9.57 -6.78
C HIS A 50 8.96 -9.95 -7.36
N LEU A 51 8.17 -8.97 -7.81
CA LEU A 51 6.89 -9.24 -8.49
C LEU A 51 7.07 -9.95 -9.83
N ALA A 52 8.19 -9.73 -10.53
CA ALA A 52 8.54 -10.51 -11.70
C ALA A 52 8.78 -12.00 -11.36
N LYS A 53 9.28 -12.32 -10.16
CA LYS A 53 9.34 -13.72 -9.69
C LYS A 53 7.95 -14.28 -9.42
N VAL A 54 7.07 -13.47 -8.82
CA VAL A 54 5.67 -13.85 -8.58
C VAL A 54 4.96 -14.19 -9.89
N SER A 55 5.13 -13.37 -10.94
CA SER A 55 4.49 -13.63 -12.24
C SER A 55 5.00 -14.90 -12.94
N ARG A 56 6.19 -15.40 -12.57
CA ARG A 56 6.74 -16.67 -13.06
C ARG A 56 6.45 -17.87 -12.14
N GLY A 57 5.71 -17.68 -11.05
CA GLY A 57 5.43 -18.74 -10.06
C GLY A 57 6.61 -19.08 -9.15
N GLU A 58 7.65 -18.24 -9.11
CA GLU A 58 8.86 -18.43 -8.28
C GLU A 58 8.73 -17.76 -6.90
N ALA A 59 7.63 -17.06 -6.64
CA ALA A 59 7.32 -16.36 -5.39
C ALA A 59 5.80 -16.15 -5.26
N PHE A 60 5.34 -15.77 -4.07
CA PHE A 60 3.94 -15.46 -3.79
C PHE A 60 3.79 -14.02 -3.27
N LEU A 61 2.75 -13.29 -3.68
CA LEU A 61 2.46 -11.94 -3.17
C LEU A 61 1.47 -12.00 -2.01
N LEU A 62 1.88 -11.51 -0.84
CA LEU A 62 0.99 -11.21 0.28
C LEU A 62 0.81 -9.69 0.38
N GLN A 63 -0.38 -9.21 0.04
CA GLN A 63 -0.77 -7.81 0.21
C GLN A 63 -1.91 -7.69 1.23
N GLY A 64 -1.73 -6.90 2.29
CA GLY A 64 -2.69 -6.81 3.39
C GLY A 64 -2.52 -5.56 4.24
N GLY A 65 -3.55 -5.20 5.02
CA GLY A 65 -3.57 -4.00 5.85
C GLY A 65 -4.96 -3.34 5.82
N ASP A 66 -5.03 -2.08 6.23
CA ASP A 66 -6.30 -1.41 6.47
C ASP A 66 -7.11 -1.17 5.19
N CYS A 67 -8.43 -1.06 5.37
CA CYS A 67 -9.33 -0.64 4.32
C CYS A 67 -9.10 0.85 4.00
N ALA A 68 -9.08 1.69 5.04
CA ALA A 68 -8.36 2.95 5.02
C ALA A 68 -7.79 3.26 6.39
N GLU A 69 -6.59 3.83 6.39
CA GLU A 69 -5.95 4.39 7.58
C GLU A 69 -6.73 5.61 8.07
N SER A 70 -6.77 5.78 9.39
CA SER A 70 -7.42 6.90 10.08
C SER A 70 -6.37 7.74 10.82
N PHE A 71 -6.58 9.05 10.88
CA PHE A 71 -5.80 9.97 11.69
C PHE A 71 -6.06 9.78 13.19
N ALA A 72 -7.24 9.27 13.56
CA ALA A 72 -7.61 9.01 14.95
C ALA A 72 -6.99 7.70 15.48
N GLU A 73 -6.74 6.73 14.61
CA GLU A 73 -6.17 5.41 14.98
C GLU A 73 -4.65 5.35 14.78
N PHE A 74 -3.98 6.51 14.81
CA PHE A 74 -2.54 6.61 14.62
C PHE A 74 -1.77 6.26 15.91
N HIS A 75 -1.62 4.95 16.15
CA HIS A 75 -0.90 4.41 17.29
C HIS A 75 0.16 3.38 16.89
N VAL A 76 1.29 3.40 17.61
CA VAL A 76 2.42 2.48 17.43
C VAL A 76 1.97 1.02 17.53
N ASP A 77 1.07 0.72 18.47
CA ASP A 77 0.54 -0.63 18.66
C ASP A 77 -0.24 -1.13 17.44
N THR A 78 -1.11 -0.30 16.86
CA THR A 78 -1.86 -0.65 15.63
C THR A 78 -0.91 -0.96 14.46
N ILE A 79 0.10 -0.11 14.25
CA ILE A 79 1.08 -0.30 13.17
C ILE A 79 1.89 -1.58 13.40
N ARG A 80 2.33 -1.80 14.65
CA ARG A 80 3.04 -3.01 15.05
C ARG A 80 2.20 -4.25 14.81
N ASP A 81 0.95 -4.26 15.25
CA ASP A 81 0.13 -5.46 15.24
C ASP A 81 -0.30 -5.83 13.81
N THR A 82 -0.57 -4.83 12.95
CA THR A 82 -0.73 -5.06 11.51
C THR A 82 0.53 -5.63 10.86
N PHE A 83 1.71 -5.09 11.19
CA PHE A 83 2.98 -5.62 10.70
C PHE A 83 3.21 -7.07 11.16
N LYS A 84 2.99 -7.36 12.45
CA LYS A 84 3.08 -8.71 13.01
C LYS A 84 2.15 -9.69 12.29
N LEU A 85 0.90 -9.30 12.07
CA LEU A 85 -0.08 -10.14 11.39
C LEU A 85 0.38 -10.52 9.97
N ILE A 86 0.90 -9.55 9.20
CA ILE A 86 1.43 -9.81 7.86
C ILE A 86 2.63 -10.77 7.93
N LEU A 87 3.52 -10.62 8.91
CA LEU A 87 4.65 -11.54 9.08
C LEU A 87 4.19 -12.96 9.44
N GLN A 88 3.24 -13.09 10.36
CA GLN A 88 2.65 -14.37 10.76
C GLN A 88 2.07 -15.12 9.56
N MET A 89 1.24 -14.43 8.76
CA MET A 89 0.72 -14.98 7.49
C MET A 89 1.83 -15.33 6.51
N SER A 90 2.88 -14.51 6.40
CA SER A 90 3.96 -14.72 5.45
C SER A 90 4.77 -15.99 5.74
N VAL A 91 5.00 -16.33 7.01
CA VAL A 91 5.72 -17.56 7.39
C VAL A 91 4.91 -18.80 7.02
N VAL A 92 3.62 -18.79 7.34
CA VAL A 92 2.68 -19.87 7.00
C VAL A 92 2.61 -20.08 5.48
N LEU A 93 2.48 -18.99 4.71
CA LEU A 93 2.45 -19.05 3.25
C LEU A 93 3.79 -19.48 2.65
N THR A 94 4.92 -19.04 3.21
CA THR A 94 6.26 -19.44 2.75
C THR A 94 6.44 -20.94 2.91
N TYR A 95 6.03 -21.50 4.04
CA TYR A 95 6.07 -22.94 4.28
C TYR A 95 5.15 -23.69 3.32
N GLY A 96 3.86 -23.33 3.31
CA GLY A 96 2.84 -24.05 2.53
C GLY A 96 3.02 -23.95 1.02
N ALA A 97 3.50 -22.82 0.50
CA ALA A 97 3.75 -22.62 -0.93
C ALA A 97 5.17 -23.04 -1.36
N SER A 98 6.09 -23.25 -0.41
CA SER A 98 7.51 -23.58 -0.67
C SER A 98 8.20 -22.60 -1.63
N VAL A 99 7.76 -21.33 -1.63
CA VAL A 99 8.34 -20.23 -2.40
C VAL A 99 8.43 -18.97 -1.53
N PRO A 100 9.34 -18.03 -1.84
CA PRO A 100 9.43 -16.75 -1.12
C PRO A 100 8.12 -15.96 -1.17
N VAL A 101 7.73 -15.35 -0.05
CA VAL A 101 6.58 -14.44 0.02
C VAL A 101 7.04 -12.98 -0.03
N VAL A 102 6.54 -12.22 -1.02
CA VAL A 102 6.69 -10.76 -1.13
C VAL A 102 5.63 -10.08 -0.28
N LYS A 103 6.03 -9.27 0.69
CA LYS A 103 5.14 -8.64 1.69
C LYS A 103 4.89 -7.19 1.32
N VAL A 104 3.64 -6.83 1.07
CA VAL A 104 3.22 -5.47 0.72
C VAL A 104 2.09 -5.02 1.64
N GLY A 105 2.36 -4.04 2.50
CA GLY A 105 1.35 -3.45 3.37
C GLY A 105 0.42 -2.47 2.63
N ARG A 106 -0.86 -2.48 2.95
CA ARG A 106 -1.80 -1.38 2.67
C ARG A 106 -1.71 -0.39 3.84
N VAL A 107 -0.65 0.40 3.85
CA VAL A 107 -0.21 1.19 5.01
C VAL A 107 0.70 2.34 4.56
N ALA A 108 0.80 3.38 5.39
CA ALA A 108 1.58 4.60 5.13
C ALA A 108 1.15 5.32 3.84
N GLY A 109 -0.16 5.45 3.62
CA GLY A 109 -0.71 6.20 2.49
C GLY A 109 -2.15 5.84 2.11
N GLN A 110 -2.73 4.80 2.69
CA GLN A 110 -4.05 4.27 2.33
C GLN A 110 -5.19 5.03 3.02
N PHE A 111 -5.25 6.34 2.86
CA PHE A 111 -6.28 7.18 3.47
C PHE A 111 -7.53 7.33 2.60
N ALA A 112 -7.35 7.54 1.30
CA ALA A 112 -8.43 7.91 0.40
C ALA A 112 -9.31 6.70 0.03
N LYS A 113 -10.61 6.94 -0.09
CA LYS A 113 -11.64 5.94 -0.42
C LYS A 113 -12.58 6.44 -1.52
N PRO A 114 -12.76 5.67 -2.61
CA PRO A 114 -13.78 5.99 -3.60
C PRO A 114 -15.17 5.70 -3.04
N ARG A 115 -16.18 6.46 -3.45
CA ARG A 115 -17.57 6.33 -2.99
C ARG A 115 -18.52 6.07 -4.16
N SER A 116 -19.57 5.30 -3.89
CA SER A 116 -20.65 5.05 -4.85
C SER A 116 -21.57 6.26 -5.05
N SER A 117 -21.69 7.11 -4.03
CA SER A 117 -22.46 8.35 -4.04
C SER A 117 -21.58 9.51 -3.61
N ASN A 118 -21.84 10.70 -4.15
CA ASN A 118 -21.18 11.93 -3.71
C ASN A 118 -21.74 12.43 -2.36
N PHE A 119 -22.97 12.06 -2.04
CA PHE A 119 -23.68 12.50 -0.83
C PHE A 119 -24.10 11.32 0.03
N GLU A 120 -24.06 11.52 1.34
CA GLU A 120 -24.63 10.67 2.37
C GLU A 120 -25.79 11.41 3.02
N THR A 121 -26.94 10.75 3.13
CA THR A 121 -28.16 11.33 3.70
C THR A 121 -28.52 10.59 4.98
N GLN A 122 -28.72 11.34 6.07
CA GLN A 122 -29.23 10.82 7.34
C GLN A 122 -30.43 11.67 7.76
N GLY A 123 -31.62 11.07 7.78
CA GLY A 123 -32.87 11.83 7.95
C GLY A 123 -33.07 12.85 6.83
N ASP A 124 -33.31 14.11 7.20
CA ASP A 124 -33.56 15.21 6.26
C ASP A 124 -32.26 15.94 5.84
N VAL A 125 -31.10 15.53 6.35
CA VAL A 125 -29.81 16.18 6.09
C VAL A 125 -29.00 15.35 5.09
N SER A 126 -28.49 16.01 4.05
CA SER A 126 -27.60 15.41 3.06
C SER A 126 -26.26 16.17 3.02
N LEU A 127 -25.16 15.45 3.25
CA LEU A 127 -23.80 16.00 3.30
C LEU A 127 -22.88 15.28 2.31
N PRO A 128 -21.76 15.89 1.90
CA PRO A 128 -20.73 15.17 1.16
C PRO A 128 -20.35 13.87 1.86
N SER A 129 -20.18 12.81 1.07
CA SER A 129 -19.72 11.53 1.59
C SER A 129 -18.32 11.66 2.19
N TYR A 130 -18.05 10.98 3.30
CA TYR A 130 -16.69 10.78 3.79
C TYR A 130 -15.84 10.04 2.74
N ARG A 131 -14.71 10.61 2.33
CA ARG A 131 -13.83 10.06 1.28
C ARG A 131 -12.47 9.61 1.81
N GLY A 132 -12.30 9.53 3.11
CA GLY A 132 -11.01 9.24 3.73
C GLY A 132 -10.40 10.47 4.38
N ASP A 133 -9.57 10.23 5.39
CA ASP A 133 -9.09 11.28 6.30
C ASP A 133 -8.20 12.31 5.62
N ASN A 134 -7.56 11.95 4.51
CA ASN A 134 -6.77 12.87 3.69
C ASN A 134 -7.63 13.80 2.81
N ILE A 135 -8.97 13.70 2.88
CA ILE A 135 -9.92 14.55 2.15
C ILE A 135 -10.84 15.28 3.13
N ASN A 136 -11.56 14.55 3.99
CA ASN A 136 -12.54 15.10 4.92
C ASN A 136 -12.70 14.21 6.17
N GLY A 137 -13.45 14.66 7.17
CA GLY A 137 -13.73 13.95 8.42
C GLY A 137 -14.85 12.92 8.29
N ILE A 138 -14.85 11.93 9.19
CA ILE A 138 -15.83 10.83 9.20
C ILE A 138 -17.17 11.27 9.81
N GLU A 139 -17.09 12.23 10.73
CA GLU A 139 -18.21 12.81 11.46
C GLU A 139 -19.28 13.34 10.48
N PHE A 140 -20.55 13.11 10.79
CA PHE A 140 -21.67 13.54 9.96
C PHE A 140 -22.08 14.98 10.30
N ASP A 141 -21.15 15.92 10.07
CA ASP A 141 -21.36 17.35 10.22
C ASP A 141 -20.79 18.13 9.02
N ALA A 142 -21.35 19.31 8.74
CA ALA A 142 -21.06 20.05 7.51
C ALA A 142 -19.59 20.49 7.42
N ASP A 143 -19.00 20.89 8.56
CA ASP A 143 -17.63 21.37 8.62
C ASP A 143 -16.64 20.21 8.42
N ALA A 144 -16.85 19.08 9.11
CA ALA A 144 -16.03 17.89 8.94
C ALA A 144 -16.14 17.31 7.53
N ARG A 145 -17.32 17.34 6.89
CA ARG A 145 -17.51 16.79 5.53
C ARG A 145 -16.97 17.68 4.42
N THR A 146 -16.70 18.95 4.69
CA THR A 146 -16.08 19.86 3.72
C THR A 146 -14.65 19.41 3.41
N PRO A 147 -14.28 19.18 2.13
CA PRO A 147 -12.92 18.80 1.78
C PRO A 147 -11.90 19.88 2.19
N ASP A 148 -10.84 19.46 2.89
CA ASP A 148 -9.79 20.34 3.38
C ASP A 148 -8.43 19.89 2.80
N PRO A 149 -7.78 20.72 1.96
CA PRO A 149 -6.51 20.34 1.34
C PRO A 149 -5.38 20.19 2.37
N GLY A 150 -5.45 20.86 3.53
CA GLY A 150 -4.45 20.71 4.60
C GLY A 150 -4.33 19.29 5.14
N ARG A 151 -5.37 18.46 4.97
CA ARG A 151 -5.36 17.03 5.32
C ARG A 151 -4.38 16.22 4.48
N LEU A 152 -3.99 16.68 3.29
CA LEU A 152 -2.97 16.02 2.46
C LEU A 152 -1.58 16.10 3.11
N VAL A 153 -1.21 17.24 3.70
CA VAL A 153 0.06 17.40 4.45
C VAL A 153 0.05 16.53 5.70
N LYS A 154 -1.08 16.49 6.42
CA LYS A 154 -1.24 15.59 7.57
C LYS A 154 -1.08 14.12 7.19
N ALA A 155 -1.67 13.70 6.08
CA ALA A 155 -1.53 12.35 5.55
C ALA A 155 -0.07 12.02 5.18
N TYR A 156 0.65 12.96 4.57
CA TYR A 156 2.08 12.80 4.28
C TYR A 156 2.91 12.59 5.56
N HIS A 157 2.70 13.42 6.59
CA HIS A 157 3.42 13.28 7.86
C HIS A 157 3.12 11.96 8.58
N GLN A 158 1.85 11.55 8.63
CA GLN A 158 1.48 10.26 9.21
C GLN A 158 2.08 9.09 8.42
N SER A 159 2.12 9.19 7.09
CA SER A 159 2.75 8.19 6.21
C SER A 159 4.25 8.09 6.48
N ALA A 160 4.95 9.23 6.60
CA ALA A 160 6.38 9.27 6.88
C ALA A 160 6.72 8.63 8.23
N LEU A 161 5.98 8.96 9.29
CA LEU A 161 6.17 8.39 10.62
C LEU A 161 5.88 6.89 10.65
N THR A 162 4.78 6.48 10.02
CA THR A 162 4.38 5.06 9.91
C THR A 162 5.43 4.25 9.18
N LEU A 163 5.90 4.75 8.03
CA LEU A 163 6.93 4.09 7.24
C LEU A 163 8.27 4.02 7.98
N ASN A 164 8.66 5.07 8.70
CA ASN A 164 9.86 5.05 9.53
C ASN A 164 9.79 3.94 10.60
N LEU A 165 8.64 3.80 11.26
CA LEU A 165 8.43 2.75 12.24
C LEU A 165 8.44 1.34 11.61
N LEU A 166 7.79 1.17 10.46
CA LEU A 166 7.80 -0.10 9.72
C LEU A 166 9.22 -0.50 9.29
N ARG A 167 10.04 0.46 8.85
CA ARG A 167 11.46 0.21 8.54
C ARG A 167 12.23 -0.25 9.78
N ALA A 168 11.98 0.38 10.93
CA ALA A 168 12.58 -0.02 12.19
C ALA A 168 12.14 -1.43 12.62
N PHE A 169 10.87 -1.82 12.45
CA PHE A 169 10.41 -3.18 12.73
C PHE A 169 10.99 -4.23 11.77
N ALA A 170 11.05 -3.89 10.48
CA ALA A 170 11.55 -4.77 9.43
C ALA A 170 13.05 -5.09 9.56
N GLN A 171 13.84 -4.16 10.11
CA GLN A 171 15.31 -4.29 10.23
C GLN A 171 15.79 -4.46 11.68
N GLY A 172 15.00 -4.05 12.68
CA GLY A 172 15.39 -3.98 14.08
C GLY A 172 15.11 -5.24 14.90
N GLY A 173 14.93 -6.39 14.26
CA GLY A 173 14.79 -7.69 14.92
C GLY A 173 13.35 -8.17 15.17
N MET A 174 12.34 -7.30 15.04
CA MET A 174 10.93 -7.73 15.11
C MET A 174 10.55 -8.68 13.97
N ALA A 175 11.25 -8.60 12.84
CA ALA A 175 11.09 -9.51 11.71
C ALA A 175 11.84 -10.84 11.85
N ASN A 176 12.44 -11.13 13.01
CA ASN A 176 13.16 -12.38 13.24
C ASN A 176 12.22 -13.59 13.10
N LEU A 177 12.60 -14.55 12.26
CA LEU A 177 11.78 -15.72 11.93
C LEU A 177 11.35 -16.52 13.17
N GLU A 178 12.24 -16.69 14.14
CA GLU A 178 11.94 -17.45 15.37
C GLU A 178 10.94 -16.69 16.26
N GLN A 179 11.01 -15.36 16.26
CA GLN A 179 10.06 -14.53 16.99
C GLN A 179 8.68 -14.55 16.33
N VAL A 180 8.63 -14.46 15.00
CA VAL A 180 7.38 -14.51 14.23
C VAL A 180 6.68 -15.86 14.43
N HIS A 181 7.44 -16.96 14.38
CA HIS A 181 6.87 -18.28 14.62
C HIS A 181 6.31 -18.45 16.04
N ARG A 182 6.99 -17.88 17.04
CA ARG A 182 6.49 -17.88 18.43
C ARG A 182 5.13 -17.20 18.57
N TRP A 183 4.89 -16.09 17.86
CA TRP A 183 3.58 -15.43 17.85
C TRP A 183 2.49 -16.31 17.23
N ASN A 184 2.82 -17.14 16.24
CA ASN A 184 1.87 -18.10 15.68
C ASN A 184 1.46 -19.14 16.72
N LEU A 185 2.41 -19.66 17.52
CA LEU A 185 2.10 -20.61 18.59
C LEU A 185 1.20 -20.01 19.67
N GLU A 186 1.37 -18.73 19.99
CA GLU A 186 0.51 -18.01 20.94
C GLU A 186 -0.93 -17.90 20.41
N PHE A 187 -1.11 -17.57 19.13
CA PHE A 187 -2.43 -17.48 18.49
C PHE A 187 -3.21 -18.81 18.49
N ILE A 188 -2.52 -19.93 18.28
CA ILE A 188 -3.16 -21.27 18.16
C ILE A 188 -3.79 -21.72 19.49
N LYS A 189 -3.20 -21.34 20.63
CA LYS A 189 -3.66 -21.77 21.96
C LYS A 189 -5.09 -21.34 22.29
N ASP A 190 -5.59 -20.29 21.63
CA ASP A 190 -6.89 -19.68 21.93
C ASP A 190 -7.98 -20.04 20.90
N GLY A 191 -7.70 -20.88 19.90
CA GLY A 191 -8.60 -21.12 18.75
C GLY A 191 -9.29 -22.50 18.71
N THR A 192 -10.53 -22.56 18.20
CA THR A 192 -11.31 -23.80 18.00
C THR A 192 -10.87 -24.63 16.79
N GLN A 193 -10.01 -24.08 15.91
CA GLN A 193 -9.40 -24.74 14.75
C GLN A 193 -7.97 -25.23 15.03
N SER A 194 -7.63 -25.42 16.32
CA SER A 194 -6.25 -25.57 16.80
C SER A 194 -5.50 -26.73 16.17
N VAL A 195 -6.10 -27.92 16.03
CA VAL A 195 -5.36 -29.15 15.67
C VAL A 195 -4.65 -29.06 14.31
N ARG A 196 -5.36 -28.63 13.24
CA ARG A 196 -4.75 -28.56 11.90
C ARG A 196 -3.68 -27.47 11.80
N TYR A 197 -3.84 -26.38 12.55
CA TYR A 197 -2.88 -25.29 12.57
C TYR A 197 -1.68 -25.62 13.47
N GLU A 198 -1.90 -26.42 14.52
CA GLU A 198 -0.87 -26.96 15.40
C GLU A 198 0.08 -27.91 14.66
N ASP A 199 -0.45 -28.81 13.82
CA ASP A 199 0.37 -29.69 12.97
C ASP A 199 1.31 -28.87 12.08
N LEU A 200 0.78 -27.87 11.38
CA LEU A 200 1.56 -26.98 10.52
C LEU A 200 2.60 -26.18 11.31
N ALA A 201 2.23 -25.70 12.50
CA ALA A 201 3.16 -24.96 13.34
C ALA A 201 4.31 -25.84 13.84
N ASN A 202 4.03 -27.10 14.21
CA ASN A 202 5.04 -28.08 14.60
C ASN A 202 6.00 -28.41 13.44
N GLU A 203 5.48 -28.51 12.21
CA GLU A 203 6.29 -28.71 11.01
C GLU A 203 7.24 -27.53 10.72
N ILE A 204 6.76 -26.29 10.92
CA ILE A 204 7.58 -25.08 10.80
C ILE A 204 8.64 -25.06 11.91
N ASP A 205 8.28 -25.39 13.15
CA ASP A 205 9.23 -25.49 14.27
C ASP A 205 10.36 -26.48 13.98
N ALA A 206 10.00 -27.67 13.49
CA ALA A 206 10.99 -28.69 13.11
C ALA A 206 11.94 -28.19 12.01
N SER A 207 11.42 -27.43 11.05
CA SER A 207 12.20 -26.84 9.96
C SER A 207 13.18 -25.78 10.46
N ILE A 208 12.74 -24.90 11.36
CA ILE A 208 13.61 -23.90 12.01
C ILE A 208 14.68 -24.61 12.86
N ALA A 209 14.31 -25.65 13.61
CA ALA A 209 15.25 -26.44 14.40
C ALA A 209 16.30 -27.13 13.52
N PHE A 210 15.91 -27.65 12.36
CA PHE A 210 16.83 -28.22 11.39
C PHE A 210 17.81 -27.17 10.84
N MET A 211 17.31 -26.00 10.42
CA MET A 211 18.16 -24.88 9.96
C MET A 211 19.19 -24.50 11.01
N ARG A 212 18.78 -24.41 12.29
CA ARG A 212 19.68 -24.14 13.41
C ARG A 212 20.74 -25.23 13.57
N ALA A 213 20.35 -26.50 13.48
CA ALA A 213 21.25 -27.64 13.63
C ALA A 213 22.37 -27.68 12.56
N ILE A 214 22.11 -27.15 11.37
CA ILE A 214 23.10 -27.03 10.29
C ILE A 214 23.81 -25.66 10.25
N GLY A 215 23.65 -24.83 11.28
CA GLY A 215 24.36 -23.55 11.43
C GLY A 215 23.72 -22.35 10.70
N ILE A 216 22.49 -22.50 10.20
CA ILE A 216 21.71 -21.40 9.64
C ILE A 216 20.85 -20.81 10.77
N THR A 217 21.32 -19.71 11.35
CA THR A 217 20.67 -19.03 12.49
C THR A 217 20.46 -17.56 12.16
N PRO A 218 19.62 -16.83 12.93
CA PRO A 218 19.54 -15.40 12.80
C PRO A 218 20.90 -14.71 12.91
N GLU A 219 21.84 -15.18 13.75
CA GLU A 219 23.18 -14.60 13.89
C GLU A 219 24.05 -14.81 12.64
N SER A 220 23.92 -15.95 11.94
CA SER A 220 24.73 -16.27 10.76
C SER A 220 24.13 -15.77 9.44
N VAL A 221 22.80 -15.66 9.34
CA VAL A 221 22.09 -15.29 8.10
C VAL A 221 21.17 -14.11 8.34
N ARG A 222 21.44 -13.00 7.63
CA ARG A 222 20.70 -11.73 7.80
C ARG A 222 19.23 -11.86 7.41
N GLU A 223 18.93 -12.66 6.40
CA GLU A 223 17.60 -12.93 5.87
C GLU A 223 16.69 -13.63 6.88
N LEU A 224 17.23 -14.16 7.99
CA LEU A 224 16.46 -14.71 9.11
C LEU A 224 16.17 -13.68 10.21
N ARG A 225 16.90 -12.54 10.25
CA ARG A 225 16.72 -11.45 11.22
C ARG A 225 15.84 -10.33 10.69
N GLU A 226 15.97 -10.07 9.40
CA GLU A 226 15.38 -8.92 8.73
C GLU A 226 14.48 -9.38 7.61
N THR A 227 13.52 -8.53 7.25
CA THR A 227 12.68 -8.80 6.09
C THR A 227 12.44 -7.55 5.30
N GLU A 228 12.21 -7.71 4.00
CA GLU A 228 11.75 -6.60 3.19
C GLU A 228 10.24 -6.45 3.34
N PHE A 229 9.82 -5.23 3.65
CA PHE A 229 8.42 -4.85 3.76
C PHE A 229 8.17 -3.63 2.89
N TYR A 230 7.22 -3.75 1.97
CA TYR A 230 6.87 -2.70 1.04
C TYR A 230 5.52 -2.09 1.44
N THR A 231 5.24 -0.90 0.94
CA THR A 231 3.97 -0.18 1.16
C THR A 231 3.20 -0.03 -0.13
N SER A 232 1.89 0.12 -0.01
CA SER A 232 1.00 0.34 -1.14
C SER A 232 -0.27 1.08 -0.74
N HIS A 233 -0.81 1.84 -1.68
CA HIS A 233 -2.14 2.45 -1.56
C HIS A 233 -2.78 2.65 -2.93
N GLU A 234 -4.09 2.95 -2.93
CA GLU A 234 -4.80 3.35 -4.14
C GLU A 234 -4.35 4.74 -4.56
N ALA A 235 -3.89 4.89 -5.80
CA ALA A 235 -3.53 6.21 -6.37
C ALA A 235 -4.78 7.03 -6.70
N LEU A 236 -5.65 7.27 -5.72
CA LEU A 236 -7.00 7.84 -5.92
C LEU A 236 -6.98 9.34 -6.17
N LEU A 237 -6.00 10.05 -5.61
CA LEU A 237 -5.82 11.49 -5.70
C LEU A 237 -4.57 11.81 -6.54
N PRO A 238 -4.66 11.90 -7.88
CA PRO A 238 -3.50 12.12 -8.74
C PRO A 238 -2.72 13.41 -8.42
N GLY A 239 -3.35 14.43 -7.85
CA GLY A 239 -2.66 15.64 -7.37
C GLY A 239 -1.65 15.36 -6.25
N TYR A 240 -2.04 14.53 -5.26
CA TYR A 240 -1.16 14.08 -4.19
C TYR A 240 -0.03 13.19 -4.73
N GLU A 241 -0.36 12.27 -5.64
CA GLU A 241 0.63 11.38 -6.25
C GLU A 241 1.63 12.13 -7.14
N GLN A 242 1.14 13.10 -7.93
CA GLN A 242 1.97 14.00 -8.75
C GLN A 242 2.92 14.80 -7.86
N ALA A 243 2.42 15.40 -6.79
CA ALA A 243 3.26 16.16 -5.86
C ALA A 243 4.36 15.28 -5.24
N LEU A 244 4.07 13.99 -5.04
CA LEU A 244 5.06 13.03 -4.54
C LEU A 244 5.81 12.26 -5.63
N THR A 245 5.80 12.70 -6.88
CA THR A 245 6.56 12.07 -7.97
C THR A 245 7.95 12.69 -8.13
N ARG A 246 9.01 11.86 -8.14
CA ARG A 246 10.40 12.30 -8.33
C ARG A 246 11.03 11.62 -9.54
N VAL A 247 12.04 12.28 -10.12
CA VAL A 247 12.94 11.68 -11.09
C VAL A 247 14.00 10.88 -10.34
N ASP A 248 14.19 9.62 -10.71
CA ASP A 248 15.30 8.81 -10.19
C ASP A 248 16.62 9.31 -10.75
N SER A 249 17.59 9.59 -9.86
CA SER A 249 18.89 10.11 -10.26
C SER A 249 19.75 9.10 -11.03
N ILE A 250 19.40 7.80 -10.98
CA ILE A 250 20.14 6.72 -11.66
C ILE A 250 19.56 6.44 -13.05
N SER A 251 18.25 6.19 -13.15
CA SER A 251 17.64 5.84 -14.44
C SER A 251 17.10 7.02 -15.24
N GLY A 252 16.83 8.16 -14.59
CA GLY A 252 16.13 9.30 -15.20
C GLY A 252 14.62 9.10 -15.33
N ASP A 253 14.08 7.95 -14.89
CA ASP A 253 12.64 7.68 -14.93
C ASP A 253 11.91 8.35 -13.77
N TYR A 254 10.60 8.53 -13.93
CA TYR A 254 9.74 9.06 -12.87
C TYR A 254 9.23 7.94 -11.97
N TYR A 255 9.21 8.18 -10.67
CA TYR A 255 8.62 7.30 -9.67
C TYR A 255 7.67 8.10 -8.77
N ALA A 256 6.46 7.58 -8.57
CA ALA A 256 5.58 8.07 -7.51
C ALA A 256 6.15 7.59 -6.18
N THR A 257 6.84 8.49 -5.47
CA THR A 257 7.57 8.20 -4.24
C THR A 257 6.71 8.33 -2.98
N SER A 258 5.39 8.41 -3.15
CA SER A 258 4.41 8.27 -2.08
C SER A 258 4.36 6.83 -1.53
N SER A 259 4.66 5.83 -2.35
CA SER A 259 4.64 4.42 -1.94
C SER A 259 5.40 3.52 -2.90
N HIS A 260 5.70 2.29 -2.48
CA HIS A 260 6.46 1.35 -3.31
C HIS A 260 5.63 0.84 -4.50
N MET A 261 4.36 0.51 -4.23
CA MET A 261 3.40 0.03 -5.22
C MET A 261 2.12 0.86 -5.14
N LEU A 262 1.53 1.19 -6.28
CA LEU A 262 0.25 1.88 -6.35
C LEU A 262 -0.77 1.00 -7.08
N TRP A 263 -2.06 1.19 -6.84
CA TRP A 263 -3.07 0.56 -7.70
C TRP A 263 -4.16 1.51 -8.18
N ILE A 264 -4.77 1.14 -9.31
CA ILE A 264 -5.97 1.76 -9.86
C ILE A 264 -7.20 1.00 -9.35
N GLY A 265 -8.14 1.73 -8.75
CA GLY A 265 -9.39 1.18 -8.25
C GLY A 265 -10.38 0.82 -9.36
N ASP A 266 -11.36 -0.02 -9.04
CA ASP A 266 -12.37 -0.48 -10.03
C ASP A 266 -13.25 0.67 -10.56
N ARG A 267 -13.35 1.78 -9.81
CA ARG A 267 -14.12 2.97 -10.18
C ARG A 267 -13.32 3.99 -10.98
N THR A 268 -12.00 3.83 -11.08
CA THR A 268 -11.07 4.82 -11.65
C THR A 268 -10.21 4.26 -12.80
N ARG A 269 -10.45 3.01 -13.22
CA ARG A 269 -9.74 2.33 -14.32
C ARG A 269 -10.24 2.65 -15.73
N GLN A 270 -10.75 3.86 -15.97
CA GLN A 270 -11.11 4.26 -17.33
C GLN A 270 -9.84 4.41 -18.17
N ILE A 271 -9.78 3.74 -19.32
CA ILE A 271 -8.55 3.67 -20.14
C ILE A 271 -8.07 5.04 -20.64
N ASP A 272 -8.99 5.96 -20.87
CA ASP A 272 -8.75 7.35 -21.27
C ASP A 272 -8.72 8.32 -20.08
N GLY A 273 -8.84 7.79 -18.85
CA GLY A 273 -8.95 8.56 -17.62
C GLY A 273 -7.61 8.95 -17.00
N ALA A 274 -7.67 9.93 -16.11
CA ALA A 274 -6.53 10.51 -15.40
C ALA A 274 -5.69 9.49 -14.61
N HIS A 275 -6.33 8.51 -13.95
CA HIS A 275 -5.62 7.53 -13.11
C HIS A 275 -4.75 6.58 -13.93
N VAL A 276 -5.24 6.13 -15.09
CA VAL A 276 -4.47 5.32 -16.05
C VAL A 276 -3.36 6.17 -16.68
N GLU A 277 -3.67 7.42 -17.08
CA GLU A 277 -2.67 8.34 -17.62
C GLU A 277 -1.54 8.65 -16.63
N PHE A 278 -1.83 8.82 -15.35
CA PHE A 278 -0.81 9.04 -14.34
C PHE A 278 0.08 7.81 -14.19
N LEU A 279 -0.52 6.64 -13.95
CA LEU A 279 0.24 5.42 -13.64
C LEU A 279 0.95 4.77 -14.83
N ARG A 280 0.56 5.05 -16.09
CA ARG A 280 1.29 4.51 -17.26
C ARG A 280 2.73 5.03 -17.41
N GLY A 281 3.08 6.12 -16.74
CA GLY A 281 4.40 6.75 -16.89
C GLY A 281 5.29 6.73 -15.65
N VAL A 282 4.85 6.09 -14.55
CA VAL A 282 5.71 5.89 -13.38
C VAL A 282 6.38 4.52 -13.42
N GLY A 283 7.62 4.43 -12.96
CA GLY A 283 8.41 3.20 -12.92
C GLY A 283 8.06 2.25 -11.77
N ASN A 284 7.11 2.61 -10.90
CA ASN A 284 6.63 1.77 -9.81
C ASN A 284 5.98 0.49 -10.37
N PRO A 285 6.07 -0.65 -9.67
CA PRO A 285 5.10 -1.70 -9.89
C PRO A 285 3.69 -1.19 -9.56
N ILE A 286 2.72 -1.54 -10.40
CA ILE A 286 1.34 -1.09 -10.27
C ILE A 286 0.36 -2.27 -10.22
N GLY A 287 -0.80 -2.04 -9.61
CA GLY A 287 -1.93 -2.95 -9.61
C GLY A 287 -3.15 -2.36 -10.30
N LEU A 288 -4.06 -3.23 -10.73
CA LEU A 288 -5.35 -2.87 -11.31
C LEU A 288 -6.43 -3.74 -10.66
N LYS A 289 -7.48 -3.11 -10.09
CA LYS A 289 -8.63 -3.89 -9.59
C LYS A 289 -9.48 -4.38 -10.77
N CYS A 290 -9.60 -5.69 -10.90
CA CYS A 290 -10.42 -6.34 -11.92
C CYS A 290 -11.75 -6.80 -11.31
N GLY A 291 -12.72 -5.89 -11.21
CA GLY A 291 -14.07 -6.19 -10.75
C GLY A 291 -14.93 -6.94 -11.80
N PRO A 292 -16.14 -7.39 -11.41
CA PRO A 292 -17.03 -8.16 -12.30
C PRO A 292 -17.53 -7.37 -13.52
N SER A 293 -17.39 -6.05 -13.52
CA SER A 293 -17.73 -5.17 -14.65
C SER A 293 -16.64 -5.10 -15.72
N LEU A 294 -15.43 -5.61 -15.46
CA LEU A 294 -14.31 -5.54 -16.40
C LEU A 294 -14.42 -6.63 -17.47
N ARG A 295 -14.48 -6.20 -18.74
CA ARG A 295 -14.51 -7.13 -19.88
C ARG A 295 -13.08 -7.61 -20.21
N PRO A 296 -12.89 -8.86 -20.66
CA PRO A 296 -11.56 -9.37 -21.02
C PRO A 296 -10.81 -8.52 -22.05
N GLN A 297 -11.51 -8.03 -23.08
CA GLN A 297 -10.91 -7.17 -24.10
C GLN A 297 -10.40 -5.84 -23.53
N GLU A 298 -11.18 -5.23 -22.63
CA GLU A 298 -10.80 -3.99 -21.95
C GLU A 298 -9.60 -4.20 -21.03
N LEU A 299 -9.46 -5.38 -20.41
CA LEU A 299 -8.27 -5.74 -19.62
C LEU A 299 -7.01 -5.82 -20.51
N ILE A 300 -7.11 -6.39 -21.70
CA ILE A 300 -5.98 -6.46 -22.65
C ILE A 300 -5.55 -5.07 -23.10
N GLU A 301 -6.52 -4.19 -23.38
CA GLU A 301 -6.25 -2.80 -23.75
C GLU A 301 -5.60 -2.02 -22.60
N LEU A 302 -6.12 -2.15 -21.37
CA LEU A 302 -5.51 -1.56 -20.18
C LEU A 302 -4.09 -2.09 -19.94
N ALA A 303 -3.86 -3.39 -20.09
CA ALA A 303 -2.54 -3.99 -19.96
C ALA A 303 -1.56 -3.43 -20.99
N SER A 304 -1.99 -3.24 -22.25
CA SER A 304 -1.15 -2.67 -23.31
C SER A 304 -0.75 -1.20 -23.04
N VAL A 305 -1.55 -0.47 -22.25
CA VAL A 305 -1.24 0.91 -21.85
C VAL A 305 -0.34 0.95 -20.61
N LEU A 306 -0.55 0.03 -19.67
CA LEU A 306 0.08 0.02 -18.35
C LEU A 306 1.39 -0.81 -18.28
N ASP A 307 1.56 -1.77 -19.19
CA ASP A 307 2.73 -2.64 -19.32
C ASP A 307 3.04 -2.86 -20.82
N PRO A 308 3.53 -1.80 -21.52
CA PRO A 308 3.77 -1.83 -22.97
C PRO A 308 5.00 -2.65 -23.40
#